data_AF-A0A327V147-F1
#
_entry.id   AF-A0A327V147-F1
#
_cell.length_a   1.000
_cell.length_b   1.000
_cell.length_c   1.000
_cell.angle_alpha   90.00
_cell.angle_beta   90.00
_cell.angle_gamma   90.00
#
_symmetry.space_group_name_H-M   'P 1'
#
loop_
_entity.id
_entity.type
_entity.pdbx_description
1 polymer ?
#
loop_
_entity_poly.entity_id
_entity_poly.type
_entity_poly.pdbx_seq_one_letter_code
_entity_poly.pdbx_strand_id
1 'polypeptide(L)'
;MATQQTGEAAEARAERILEVFAEAFGELLAADPAAFRVKFRKMAASAFAFYRGTACLFYADAAEDDGPGGESGRKGPFLDERTGRVWIHGDLHAENFGTYMDANGRLVFNVNDFDEAFVGPFTWDVKRFAASVALLGYGKALSDELISGLVRTYAGAYRERIRALAGGGEQSGDGTPPALTLDTAHGPVLAALRSARTNTRFGLLETMTEIRDWERRFAPGGGAVALEEDVRSEVLEAFDAYIATLPGATRFRSDAYRVKDVVGRRGIGIGSAGLPSYNILLEGHSDALENDLVIYMKQAQTPAVSRHITDPAIHGYFRHEGHRTVISQRALQAHADPWLGWTELRGAGQLVAEVSPYALDLDWSDLDDLDDITQVVGDLGRATATMHAAADDESGHSLVPFSTERAIDEAIGEDGEGFAQMLTDFAHDYGTRTRHDHQIFVDLFRNGRIPGLQD
;
A
#
# COMPACT_ATOMS: atom_id res chain seq x y z
N MET A 1 0.10 -42.34 -12.84
CA MET A 1 0.84 -41.34 -13.63
C MET A 1 0.26 -39.94 -13.45
N ALA A 2 -1.00 -39.65 -13.83
CA ALA A 2 -1.59 -38.31 -13.61
C ALA A 2 -1.60 -37.87 -12.13
N THR A 3 -2.00 -38.74 -11.19
CA THR A 3 -2.00 -38.43 -9.74
C THR A 3 -0.61 -38.28 -9.12
N GLN A 4 0.42 -38.89 -9.73
CA GLN A 4 1.82 -38.73 -9.30
C GLN A 4 2.38 -37.41 -9.80
N GLN A 5 2.12 -37.04 -11.06
CA GLN A 5 2.53 -35.76 -11.63
C GLN A 5 1.87 -34.56 -10.92
N THR A 6 0.60 -34.68 -10.51
CA THR A 6 -0.06 -33.63 -9.72
C THR A 6 0.54 -33.49 -8.31
N GLY A 7 1.01 -34.60 -7.72
CA GLY A 7 1.69 -34.59 -6.42
C GLY A 7 3.07 -33.93 -6.49
N GLU A 8 3.88 -34.30 -7.49
CA GLU A 8 5.21 -33.72 -7.73
C GLU A 8 5.13 -32.21 -8.02
N ALA A 9 4.13 -31.77 -8.81
CA ALA A 9 3.91 -30.35 -9.08
C ALA A 9 3.50 -29.55 -7.83
N ALA A 10 2.67 -30.13 -6.95
CA ALA A 10 2.27 -29.51 -5.70
C ALA A 10 3.43 -29.43 -4.70
N GLU A 11 4.28 -30.46 -4.63
CA GLU A 11 5.50 -30.45 -3.82
C GLU A 11 6.49 -29.39 -4.29
N ALA A 12 6.76 -29.31 -5.60
CA ALA A 12 7.63 -28.27 -6.17
C ALA A 12 7.09 -26.85 -5.88
N ARG A 13 5.77 -26.64 -5.98
CA ARG A 13 5.17 -25.34 -5.64
C ARG A 13 5.27 -25.03 -4.14
N ALA A 14 5.12 -26.03 -3.27
CA ALA A 14 5.30 -25.86 -1.83
C ALA A 14 6.74 -25.47 -1.48
N GLU A 15 7.74 -26.09 -2.12
CA GLU A 15 9.15 -25.71 -1.98
C GLU A 15 9.36 -24.26 -2.42
N ARG A 16 8.82 -23.85 -3.58
CA ARG A 16 8.91 -22.47 -4.05
C ARG A 16 8.32 -21.46 -3.06
N ILE A 17 7.14 -21.75 -2.49
CA ILE A 17 6.52 -20.87 -1.47
C ILE A 17 7.43 -20.74 -0.24
N LEU A 18 7.99 -21.86 0.24
CA LEU A 18 8.89 -21.86 1.39
C LEU A 18 10.19 -21.08 1.13
N GLU A 19 10.77 -21.22 -0.07
CA GLU A 19 11.94 -20.44 -0.49
C GLU A 19 11.67 -18.94 -0.46
N VAL A 20 10.58 -18.50 -1.10
CA VAL A 20 10.20 -17.09 -1.13
C VAL A 20 9.91 -16.58 0.29
N PHE A 21 9.27 -17.39 1.14
CA PHE A 21 9.01 -17.01 2.53
C PHE A 21 10.29 -16.93 3.36
N ALA A 22 11.25 -17.83 3.16
CA ALA A 22 12.52 -17.78 3.84
C ALA A 22 13.28 -16.50 3.49
N GLU A 23 13.28 -16.10 2.22
CA GLU A 23 13.92 -14.86 1.76
C GLU A 23 13.16 -13.60 2.21
N ALA A 24 11.83 -13.60 2.11
CA ALA A 24 11.03 -12.42 2.40
C ALA A 24 10.81 -12.19 3.90
N PHE A 25 10.69 -13.27 4.67
CA PHE A 25 10.25 -13.24 6.06
C PHE A 25 11.25 -13.84 7.04
N GLY A 26 12.31 -14.53 6.60
CA GLY A 26 13.17 -15.30 7.49
C GLY A 26 13.72 -14.53 8.69
N GLU A 27 14.29 -13.34 8.46
CA GLU A 27 14.84 -12.50 9.54
C GLU A 27 13.75 -11.97 10.47
N LEU A 28 12.64 -11.49 9.92
CA LEU A 28 11.51 -10.95 10.68
C LEU A 28 10.81 -12.04 11.51
N LEU A 29 10.67 -13.23 10.93
CA LEU A 29 10.12 -14.41 11.56
C LEU A 29 11.02 -14.88 12.71
N ALA A 30 12.34 -14.87 12.52
CA ALA A 30 13.28 -15.20 13.58
C ALA A 30 13.25 -14.18 14.73
N ALA A 31 13.03 -12.89 14.41
CA ALA A 31 12.94 -11.82 15.39
C ALA A 31 11.66 -11.89 16.25
N ASP A 32 10.50 -12.19 15.64
CA ASP A 32 9.23 -12.33 16.36
C ASP A 32 8.33 -13.46 15.80
N PRO A 33 8.59 -14.73 16.18
CA PRO A 33 7.77 -15.86 15.75
C PRO A 33 6.30 -15.73 16.17
N ALA A 34 6.02 -15.07 17.28
CA ALA A 34 4.65 -14.92 17.80
C ALA A 34 3.82 -13.97 16.92
N ALA A 35 4.39 -12.84 16.50
CA ALA A 35 3.75 -11.94 15.54
C ALA A 35 3.51 -12.63 14.19
N PHE A 36 4.47 -13.43 13.71
CA PHE A 36 4.29 -14.19 12.48
C PHE A 36 3.22 -15.27 12.56
N ARG A 37 3.05 -15.93 13.72
CA ARG A 37 1.91 -16.84 13.93
C ARG A 37 0.57 -16.10 13.78
N VAL A 38 0.46 -14.88 14.28
CA VAL A 38 -0.75 -14.06 14.10
C VAL A 38 -0.93 -13.68 12.62
N LYS A 39 0.14 -13.22 11.96
CA LYS A 39 0.14 -12.92 10.51
C LYS A 39 -0.32 -14.12 9.68
N PHE A 40 0.27 -15.30 9.89
CA PHE A 40 -0.06 -16.51 9.14
C PHE A 40 -1.47 -17.02 9.44
N ARG A 41 -1.98 -16.87 10.66
CA ARG A 41 -3.41 -17.14 10.95
C ARG A 41 -4.34 -16.22 10.19
N LYS A 42 -4.02 -14.92 10.08
CA LYS A 42 -4.80 -13.98 9.27
C LYS A 42 -4.76 -14.34 7.78
N MET A 43 -3.57 -14.67 7.26
CA MET A 43 -3.41 -15.13 5.88
C MET A 43 -4.16 -16.43 5.60
N ALA A 44 -4.25 -17.34 6.57
CA ALA A 44 -4.96 -18.60 6.43
C ALA A 44 -6.49 -18.43 6.27
N ALA A 45 -7.05 -17.28 6.67
CA ALA A 45 -8.49 -17.05 6.67
C ALA A 45 -9.13 -17.06 5.27
N SER A 46 -8.41 -16.58 4.24
CA SER A 46 -8.90 -16.58 2.86
C SER A 46 -7.76 -16.44 1.84
N ALA A 47 -7.98 -16.87 0.60
CA ALA A 47 -7.01 -16.69 -0.48
C ALA A 47 -6.70 -15.20 -0.74
N PHE A 48 -7.68 -14.30 -0.56
CA PHE A 48 -7.47 -12.86 -0.65
C PHE A 48 -6.58 -12.33 0.49
N ALA A 49 -6.77 -12.81 1.72
CA ALA A 49 -5.90 -12.45 2.85
C ALA A 49 -4.48 -13.02 2.70
N PHE A 50 -4.35 -14.20 2.10
CA PHE A 50 -3.06 -14.77 1.72
C PHE A 50 -2.37 -13.91 0.65
N TYR A 51 -3.09 -13.51 -0.40
CA TYR A 51 -2.57 -12.70 -1.50
C TYR A 51 -2.01 -11.35 -1.05
N ARG A 52 -2.74 -10.62 -0.20
CA ARG A 52 -2.23 -9.37 0.38
C ARG A 52 -1.00 -9.60 1.26
N GLY A 53 -0.96 -10.72 1.97
CA GLY A 53 0.14 -11.06 2.86
C GLY A 53 1.40 -11.56 2.15
N THR A 54 1.36 -11.73 0.82
CA THR A 54 2.40 -12.39 0.03
C THR A 54 2.74 -11.63 -1.25
N ALA A 55 2.87 -10.29 -1.17
CA ALA A 55 3.41 -9.49 -2.28
C ALA A 55 4.74 -10.06 -2.82
N CYS A 56 5.59 -10.58 -1.94
CA CYS A 56 6.83 -11.28 -2.33
C CYS A 56 6.62 -12.46 -3.29
N LEU A 57 5.59 -13.29 -3.09
CA LEU A 57 5.30 -14.42 -3.97
C LEU A 57 4.79 -13.95 -5.33
N PHE A 58 3.98 -12.89 -5.35
CA PHE A 58 3.52 -12.26 -6.57
C PHE A 58 4.67 -11.71 -7.42
N TYR A 59 5.60 -10.96 -6.83
CA TYR A 59 6.71 -10.40 -7.60
C TYR A 59 7.72 -11.46 -8.04
N ALA A 60 7.90 -12.53 -7.24
CA ALA A 60 8.70 -13.68 -7.65
C ALA A 60 8.15 -14.33 -8.92
N ASP A 61 6.84 -14.62 -8.93
CA ASP A 61 6.16 -15.19 -10.09
C ASP A 61 6.12 -14.21 -11.28
N ALA A 62 5.77 -12.94 -11.06
CA ALA A 62 5.66 -11.94 -12.13
C ALA A 62 7.01 -11.67 -12.81
N ALA A 63 8.11 -11.69 -12.06
CA ALA A 63 9.45 -11.56 -12.60
C ALA A 63 9.89 -12.78 -13.42
N GLU A 64 9.46 -13.98 -13.04
CA GLU A 64 9.69 -15.20 -13.83
C GLU A 64 8.89 -15.19 -15.13
N ASP A 65 7.60 -14.84 -15.05
CA ASP A 65 6.68 -14.80 -16.19
C ASP A 65 7.10 -13.74 -17.24
N ASP A 66 7.56 -12.56 -16.80
CA ASP A 66 8.03 -11.48 -17.70
C ASP A 66 9.50 -11.66 -18.15
N GLY A 67 10.23 -12.62 -17.57
CA GLY A 67 11.64 -12.90 -17.86
C GLY A 67 12.65 -11.89 -17.28
N PRO A 68 13.97 -12.17 -17.39
CA PRO A 68 15.01 -11.37 -16.74
C PRO A 68 15.06 -9.93 -17.29
N GLY A 69 14.90 -8.95 -16.39
CA GLY A 69 15.15 -7.54 -16.68
C GLY A 69 16.65 -7.25 -16.78
N GLY A 70 17.22 -7.42 -17.98
CA GLY A 70 18.59 -7.02 -18.29
C GLY A 70 18.69 -5.55 -18.77
N GLU A 71 19.83 -5.18 -19.35
CA GLU A 71 20.09 -3.84 -19.92
C GLU A 71 19.05 -3.38 -20.97
N SER A 72 18.32 -4.32 -21.59
CA SER A 72 17.26 -4.03 -22.56
C SER A 72 15.88 -3.77 -21.96
N GLY A 73 15.76 -3.74 -20.63
CA GLY A 73 14.46 -3.66 -19.93
C GLY A 73 13.70 -5.00 -19.93
N ARG A 74 12.65 -5.07 -19.08
CA ARG A 74 11.70 -6.20 -19.09
C ARG A 74 10.86 -6.17 -20.35
N LYS A 75 10.53 -7.35 -20.88
CA LYS A 75 9.74 -7.51 -22.11
C LYS A 75 8.37 -8.05 -21.75
N GLY A 76 7.34 -7.24 -21.93
CA GLY A 76 5.95 -7.64 -21.73
C GLY A 76 5.03 -6.77 -22.59
N PRO A 77 3.78 -7.19 -22.81
CA PRO A 77 2.81 -6.36 -23.51
C PRO A 77 2.66 -5.02 -22.78
N PHE A 78 2.60 -3.93 -23.56
CA PHE A 78 2.49 -2.55 -23.05
C PHE A 78 3.71 -2.07 -22.24
N LEU A 79 4.88 -2.71 -22.36
CA LEU A 79 6.12 -2.24 -21.73
C LEU A 79 7.15 -1.74 -22.75
N ASP A 80 7.72 -0.59 -22.45
CA ASP A 80 8.88 0.04 -23.08
C ASP A 80 9.88 0.52 -22.00
N GLU A 81 10.94 1.22 -22.41
CA GLU A 81 11.96 1.74 -21.48
C GLU A 81 11.38 2.64 -20.39
N ARG A 82 10.34 3.43 -20.72
CA ARG A 82 9.69 4.37 -19.79
C ARG A 82 8.71 3.63 -18.88
N THR A 83 7.78 2.90 -19.47
CA THR A 83 6.70 2.21 -18.75
C THR A 83 7.18 1.03 -17.89
N GLY A 84 8.39 0.52 -18.12
CA GLY A 84 9.09 -0.39 -17.20
C GLY A 84 9.68 0.29 -15.95
N ARG A 85 9.65 1.63 -15.87
CA ARG A 85 10.29 2.46 -14.85
C ARG A 85 9.35 3.57 -14.36
N VAL A 86 8.14 3.19 -13.96
CA VAL A 86 7.15 4.10 -13.40
C VAL A 86 7.11 3.92 -11.88
N TRP A 87 6.77 4.96 -11.14
CA TRP A 87 6.44 4.79 -9.72
C TRP A 87 5.19 3.91 -9.59
N ILE A 88 5.32 2.81 -8.85
CA ILE A 88 4.25 1.87 -8.59
C ILE A 88 3.99 1.77 -7.09
N HIS A 89 2.75 1.46 -6.73
CA HIS A 89 2.30 1.22 -5.37
C HIS A 89 2.98 0.01 -4.74
N GLY A 90 3.27 -1.04 -5.51
CA GLY A 90 3.97 -2.22 -5.01
C GLY A 90 3.10 -3.20 -4.22
N ASP A 91 1.95 -2.78 -3.71
CA ASP A 91 0.96 -3.71 -3.12
C ASP A 91 -0.47 -3.40 -3.56
N LEU A 92 -0.67 -3.07 -4.84
CA LEU A 92 -1.99 -2.64 -5.29
C LEU A 92 -3.00 -3.80 -5.26
N HIS A 93 -4.05 -3.65 -4.45
CA HIS A 93 -5.18 -4.57 -4.37
C HIS A 93 -6.45 -3.85 -3.91
N ALA A 94 -7.61 -4.46 -4.11
CA ALA A 94 -8.92 -3.86 -3.86
C ALA A 94 -9.13 -3.27 -2.45
N GLU A 95 -8.48 -3.79 -1.41
CA GLU A 95 -8.54 -3.24 -0.04
C GLU A 95 -7.50 -2.14 0.28
N ASN A 96 -6.58 -1.79 -0.64
CA ASN A 96 -5.58 -0.72 -0.44
C ASN A 96 -6.08 0.62 -1.00
N PHE A 97 -7.37 0.88 -0.80
CA PHE A 97 -8.01 2.13 -1.19
C PHE A 97 -8.83 2.65 -0.02
N GLY A 98 -8.81 3.95 0.16
CA GLY A 98 -9.53 4.57 1.25
C GLY A 98 -9.54 6.08 1.15
N THR A 99 -9.99 6.67 2.24
CA THR A 99 -10.12 8.10 2.39
C THR A 99 -8.90 8.67 3.10
N TYR A 100 -8.54 9.91 2.78
CA TYR A 100 -7.58 10.70 3.55
C TYR A 100 -7.91 12.19 3.38
N MET A 101 -7.30 13.01 4.25
CA MET A 101 -7.35 14.46 4.11
C MET A 101 -6.09 14.96 3.45
N ASP A 102 -6.23 15.68 2.33
CA ASP A 102 -5.10 16.26 1.63
C ASP A 102 -4.54 17.50 2.35
N ALA A 103 -3.37 17.99 1.89
CA ALA A 103 -2.72 19.17 2.46
C ALA A 103 -3.54 20.47 2.35
N ASN A 104 -4.59 20.50 1.51
CA ASN A 104 -5.51 21.62 1.36
C ASN A 104 -6.78 21.49 2.23
N GLY A 105 -6.89 20.43 3.04
CA GLY A 105 -8.04 20.16 3.90
C GLY A 105 -9.24 19.55 3.17
N ARG A 106 -9.03 18.95 1.98
CA ARG A 106 -10.08 18.26 1.22
C ARG A 106 -10.06 16.76 1.52
N LEU A 107 -11.24 16.18 1.70
CA LEU A 107 -11.38 14.72 1.75
C LEU A 107 -11.29 14.14 0.34
N VAL A 108 -10.36 13.22 0.16
CA VAL A 108 -10.08 12.54 -1.11
C VAL A 108 -10.14 11.03 -0.87
N PHE A 109 -10.67 10.29 -1.84
CA PHE A 109 -10.59 8.83 -1.89
C PHE A 109 -9.53 8.43 -2.92
N ASN A 110 -8.53 7.65 -2.52
CA ASN A 110 -7.45 7.20 -3.39
C ASN A 110 -6.77 5.94 -2.85
N VAL A 111 -5.71 5.50 -3.51
CA VAL A 111 -4.81 4.44 -3.04
C VAL A 111 -4.13 4.84 -1.72
N ASN A 112 -4.03 3.88 -0.79
CA ASN A 112 -3.43 4.01 0.53
C ASN A 112 -2.35 2.93 0.76
N ASP A 113 -1.48 3.14 1.75
CA ASP A 113 -0.40 2.23 2.20
C ASP A 113 0.76 2.01 1.21
N PHE A 114 1.68 2.97 1.19
CA PHE A 114 2.82 3.01 0.26
C PHE A 114 4.07 2.27 0.77
N ASP A 115 3.92 1.38 1.75
CA ASP A 115 5.05 0.64 2.33
C ASP A 115 5.81 -0.17 1.26
N GLU A 116 5.12 -0.67 0.23
CA GLU A 116 5.70 -1.46 -0.86
C GLU A 116 6.11 -0.62 -2.09
N ALA A 117 5.88 0.70 -2.06
CA ALA A 117 6.00 1.55 -3.23
C ALA A 117 7.44 1.72 -3.74
N PHE A 118 7.63 1.56 -5.04
CA PHE A 118 8.94 1.55 -5.68
C PHE A 118 8.86 1.93 -7.17
N VAL A 119 9.99 2.00 -7.86
CA VAL A 119 10.00 2.17 -9.32
C VAL A 119 10.02 0.81 -10.00
N GLY A 120 9.10 0.59 -10.94
CA GLY A 120 8.98 -0.65 -11.70
C GLY A 120 7.95 -0.58 -12.84
N PRO A 121 7.62 -1.72 -13.46
CA PRO A 121 6.63 -1.78 -14.52
C PRO A 121 5.24 -1.48 -13.99
N PHE A 122 4.54 -0.50 -14.58
CA PHE A 122 3.16 -0.18 -14.17
C PHE A 122 2.21 -1.38 -14.34
N THR A 123 2.52 -2.27 -15.30
CA THR A 123 1.74 -3.49 -15.56
C THR A 123 1.69 -4.40 -14.35
N TRP A 124 2.70 -4.38 -13.47
CA TRP A 124 2.71 -5.20 -12.26
C TRP A 124 1.63 -4.77 -11.27
N ASP A 125 1.42 -3.47 -11.07
CA ASP A 125 0.36 -2.97 -10.20
C ASP A 125 -1.03 -3.31 -10.76
N VAL A 126 -1.27 -3.05 -12.05
CA VAL A 126 -2.59 -3.30 -12.65
C VAL A 126 -2.89 -4.81 -12.74
N LYS A 127 -1.89 -5.66 -13.00
CA LYS A 127 -2.01 -7.13 -12.90
C LYS A 127 -2.30 -7.55 -11.45
N ARG A 128 -1.58 -6.97 -10.48
CA ARG A 128 -1.77 -7.27 -9.04
C ARG A 128 -3.19 -6.95 -8.60
N PHE A 129 -3.70 -5.80 -8.99
CA PHE A 129 -5.07 -5.39 -8.72
C PHE A 129 -6.10 -6.32 -9.39
N ALA A 130 -5.91 -6.66 -10.67
CA ALA A 130 -6.83 -7.51 -11.41
C ALA A 130 -6.98 -8.90 -10.77
N ALA A 131 -5.88 -9.53 -10.34
CA ALA A 131 -5.93 -10.78 -9.59
C ALA A 131 -6.64 -10.63 -8.23
N SER A 132 -6.51 -9.47 -7.58
CA SER A 132 -7.25 -9.18 -6.34
C SER A 132 -8.78 -9.11 -6.56
N VAL A 133 -9.22 -8.56 -7.69
CA VAL A 133 -10.65 -8.53 -8.08
C VAL A 133 -11.18 -9.95 -8.32
N ALA A 134 -10.42 -10.80 -8.99
CA ALA A 134 -10.80 -12.21 -9.16
C ALA A 134 -10.93 -12.92 -7.81
N LEU A 135 -9.99 -12.73 -6.88
CA LEU A 135 -10.04 -13.34 -5.55
C LEU A 135 -11.23 -12.84 -4.72
N LEU A 136 -11.56 -11.55 -4.78
CA LEU A 136 -12.79 -11.01 -4.17
C LEU A 136 -14.04 -11.61 -4.81
N GLY A 137 -14.09 -11.66 -6.14
CA GLY A 137 -15.21 -12.23 -6.89
C GLY A 137 -15.44 -13.70 -6.53
N TYR A 138 -14.39 -14.50 -6.42
CA TYR A 138 -14.47 -15.88 -5.93
C TYR A 138 -15.01 -15.96 -4.50
N GLY A 139 -14.56 -15.06 -3.61
CA GLY A 139 -15.05 -14.98 -2.23
C GLY A 139 -16.54 -14.60 -2.13
N LYS A 140 -17.02 -13.75 -3.05
CA LYS A 140 -18.43 -13.33 -3.18
C LYS A 140 -19.27 -14.24 -4.09
N ALA A 141 -18.72 -15.37 -4.53
CA ALA A 141 -19.37 -16.33 -5.42
C ALA A 141 -19.87 -15.74 -6.75
N LEU A 142 -19.17 -14.74 -7.29
CA LEU A 142 -19.41 -14.23 -8.64
C LEU A 142 -18.95 -15.25 -9.69
N SER A 143 -19.63 -15.29 -10.83
CA SER A 143 -19.22 -16.13 -11.96
C SER A 143 -17.98 -15.58 -12.66
N ASP A 144 -17.27 -16.43 -13.40
CA ASP A 144 -16.08 -16.00 -14.15
C ASP A 144 -16.39 -14.89 -15.16
N GLU A 145 -17.58 -14.91 -15.79
CA GLU A 145 -18.02 -13.85 -16.70
C GLU A 145 -18.23 -12.51 -15.97
N LEU A 146 -18.81 -12.54 -14.75
CA LEU A 146 -18.96 -11.32 -13.96
C LEU A 146 -17.60 -10.76 -13.52
N ILE A 147 -16.68 -11.64 -13.10
CA ILE A 147 -15.30 -11.25 -12.75
C ILE A 147 -14.60 -10.63 -13.97
N SER A 148 -14.71 -11.26 -15.14
CA SER A 148 -14.20 -10.71 -16.41
C SER A 148 -14.79 -9.32 -16.69
N GLY A 149 -16.11 -9.15 -16.48
CA GLY A 149 -16.78 -7.85 -16.59
C GLY A 149 -16.17 -6.79 -15.67
N LEU A 150 -15.96 -7.11 -14.39
CA LEU A 150 -15.36 -6.20 -13.41
C LEU A 150 -13.93 -5.81 -13.79
N VAL A 151 -13.10 -6.78 -14.21
CA VAL A 151 -11.71 -6.50 -14.63
C VAL A 151 -11.68 -5.63 -15.89
N ARG A 152 -12.57 -5.86 -16.86
CA ARG A 152 -12.73 -4.98 -18.03
C ARG A 152 -13.19 -3.58 -17.64
N THR A 153 -14.11 -3.44 -16.67
CA THR A 153 -14.52 -2.13 -16.14
C THR A 153 -13.34 -1.39 -15.51
N TYR A 154 -12.53 -2.06 -14.71
CA TYR A 154 -11.30 -1.49 -14.15
C TYR A 154 -10.33 -1.04 -15.26
N ALA A 155 -10.04 -1.91 -16.22
CA ALA A 155 -9.10 -1.63 -17.31
C ALA A 155 -9.57 -0.45 -18.17
N GLY A 156 -10.86 -0.41 -18.49
CA GLY A 156 -11.49 0.69 -19.23
C GLY A 156 -11.40 2.02 -18.49
N ALA A 157 -11.77 2.03 -17.21
CA ALA A 157 -11.73 3.24 -16.38
C ALA A 157 -10.29 3.75 -16.15
N TYR A 158 -9.33 2.83 -15.97
CA TYR A 158 -7.91 3.16 -15.87
C TYR A 158 -7.40 3.83 -17.15
N ARG A 159 -7.66 3.21 -18.31
CA ARG A 159 -7.23 3.73 -19.61
C ARG A 159 -7.87 5.07 -19.95
N GLU A 160 -9.19 5.20 -19.77
CA GLU A 160 -9.92 6.44 -20.00
C GLU A 160 -9.30 7.58 -19.18
N ARG A 161 -8.99 7.30 -17.91
CA ARG A 161 -8.40 8.29 -17.01
C ARG A 161 -6.97 8.66 -17.41
N ILE A 162 -6.11 7.69 -17.72
CA ILE A 162 -4.74 7.95 -18.20
C ILE A 162 -4.77 8.83 -19.47
N ARG A 163 -5.63 8.48 -20.44
CA ARG A 163 -5.78 9.25 -21.68
C ARG A 163 -6.23 10.69 -21.42
N ALA A 164 -7.18 10.89 -20.52
CA ALA A 164 -7.65 12.22 -20.15
C ALA A 164 -6.53 13.07 -19.52
N LEU A 165 -5.70 12.46 -18.66
CA LEU A 165 -4.56 13.13 -18.02
C LEU A 165 -3.47 13.47 -19.04
N ALA A 166 -3.12 12.53 -19.93
CA ALA A 166 -2.15 12.73 -21.01
C ALA A 166 -2.55 13.85 -22.00
N GLY A 167 -3.85 14.12 -22.13
CA GLY A 167 -4.41 15.21 -22.94
C GLY A 167 -4.22 16.63 -22.36
N GLY A 168 -3.55 16.81 -21.23
CA GLY A 168 -3.29 18.12 -20.61
C GLY A 168 -4.37 18.56 -19.62
N GLY A 169 -4.80 17.63 -18.77
CA GLY A 169 -6.00 17.71 -17.93
C GLY A 169 -6.13 18.87 -16.94
N GLU A 170 -5.16 19.79 -16.84
CA GLU A 170 -5.26 20.97 -15.99
C GLU A 170 -5.48 22.29 -16.77
N GLN A 171 -5.26 22.33 -18.08
CA GLN A 171 -5.39 23.55 -18.89
C GLN A 171 -6.68 23.64 -19.72
N SER A 172 -7.50 22.59 -19.70
CA SER A 172 -8.76 22.53 -20.46
C SER A 172 -9.93 22.43 -19.48
N GLY A 173 -10.72 23.50 -19.36
CA GLY A 173 -11.95 23.56 -18.56
C GLY A 173 -13.11 22.70 -19.08
N ASP A 174 -12.84 21.54 -19.68
CA ASP A 174 -13.82 20.66 -20.33
C ASP A 174 -13.36 19.18 -20.37
N GLY A 175 -13.29 18.48 -19.22
CA GLY A 175 -13.37 17.01 -19.25
C GLY A 175 -12.33 16.16 -18.53
N THR A 176 -11.51 16.70 -17.63
CA THR A 176 -10.74 15.84 -16.68
C THR A 176 -11.67 15.40 -15.56
N PRO A 177 -11.91 14.08 -15.34
CA PRO A 177 -12.63 13.65 -14.14
C PRO A 177 -11.93 14.19 -12.90
N PRO A 178 -12.60 14.95 -12.03
CA PRO A 178 -11.98 15.48 -10.82
C PRO A 178 -11.57 14.33 -9.90
N ALA A 179 -10.62 14.58 -8.98
CA ALA A 179 -10.30 13.65 -7.91
C ALA A 179 -11.59 13.15 -7.22
N LEU A 180 -11.59 11.92 -6.70
CA LEU A 180 -12.75 11.37 -5.99
C LEU A 180 -12.89 12.08 -4.64
N THR A 181 -13.86 12.98 -4.56
CA THR A 181 -14.13 13.85 -3.40
C THR A 181 -15.61 13.82 -3.07
N LEU A 182 -16.02 14.52 -2.01
CA LEU A 182 -17.43 14.66 -1.63
C LEU A 182 -18.34 15.20 -2.74
N ASP A 183 -17.78 16.00 -3.66
CA ASP A 183 -18.54 16.66 -4.73
C ASP A 183 -18.64 15.80 -6.00
N THR A 184 -17.80 14.77 -6.12
CA THR A 184 -17.51 14.10 -7.40
C THR A 184 -17.65 12.58 -7.33
N ALA A 185 -17.53 12.01 -6.13
CA ALA A 185 -17.76 10.59 -5.89
C ALA A 185 -19.26 10.28 -5.82
N HIS A 186 -19.60 9.03 -6.11
CA HIS A 186 -20.96 8.50 -6.03
C HIS A 186 -20.99 7.16 -5.29
N GLY A 187 -22.19 6.64 -5.00
CA GLY A 187 -22.37 5.30 -4.45
C GLY A 187 -21.54 5.02 -3.18
N PRO A 188 -20.94 3.82 -3.06
CA PRO A 188 -20.16 3.43 -1.88
C PRO A 188 -18.94 4.31 -1.58
N VAL A 189 -18.24 4.80 -2.60
CA VAL A 189 -17.09 5.69 -2.41
C VAL A 189 -17.51 7.00 -1.74
N LEU A 190 -18.66 7.57 -2.15
CA LEU A 190 -19.23 8.74 -1.49
C LEU A 190 -19.67 8.44 -0.06
N ALA A 191 -20.19 7.23 0.21
CA ALA A 191 -20.54 6.81 1.56
C ALA A 191 -19.29 6.73 2.47
N ALA A 192 -18.19 6.15 1.98
CA ALA A 192 -16.91 6.12 2.69
C ALA A 192 -16.41 7.54 3.01
N LEU A 193 -16.42 8.46 2.04
CA LEU A 193 -16.04 9.87 2.24
C LEU A 193 -16.94 10.58 3.25
N ARG A 194 -18.25 10.35 3.21
CA ARG A 194 -19.19 10.92 4.19
C ARG A 194 -18.97 10.36 5.58
N SER A 195 -18.66 9.07 5.70
CA SER A 195 -18.31 8.43 6.97
C SER A 195 -17.04 9.05 7.55
N ALA A 196 -15.97 9.14 6.74
CA ALA A 196 -14.72 9.78 7.13
C ALA A 196 -14.94 11.23 7.60
N ARG A 197 -15.81 11.99 6.91
CA ARG A 197 -16.17 13.37 7.30
C ARG A 197 -16.80 13.49 8.69
N THR A 198 -17.46 12.44 9.18
CA THR A 198 -18.06 12.44 10.52
C THR A 198 -17.07 12.13 11.64
N ASN A 199 -15.88 11.62 11.30
CA ASN A 199 -14.82 11.39 12.27
C ASN A 199 -14.25 12.71 12.77
N THR A 200 -13.74 12.68 14.00
CA THR A 200 -13.11 13.84 14.63
C THR A 200 -11.80 13.42 15.27
N ARG A 201 -10.85 14.37 15.33
CA ARG A 201 -9.61 14.19 16.07
C ARG A 201 -9.87 13.93 17.55
N PHE A 202 -10.84 14.62 18.13
CA PHE A 202 -11.31 14.35 19.50
C PHE A 202 -11.71 12.88 19.69
N GLY A 203 -12.57 12.34 18.82
CA GLY A 203 -12.99 10.94 18.88
C GLY A 203 -11.82 9.97 18.70
N LEU A 204 -10.89 10.24 17.78
CA LEU A 204 -9.67 9.44 17.63
C LEU A 204 -8.85 9.43 18.92
N LEU A 205 -8.60 10.61 19.51
CA LEU A 205 -7.83 10.74 20.75
C LEU A 205 -8.49 9.97 21.91
N GLU A 206 -9.83 9.98 22.04
CA GLU A 206 -10.53 9.19 23.07
C GLU A 206 -10.27 7.69 22.96
N THR A 207 -10.04 7.16 21.76
CA THR A 207 -9.74 5.73 21.59
C THR A 207 -8.32 5.33 22.02
N MET A 208 -7.41 6.30 22.15
CA MET A 208 -5.97 6.04 22.32
C MET A 208 -5.37 6.69 23.58
N THR A 209 -6.02 7.70 24.14
CA THR A 209 -5.46 8.59 25.17
C THR A 209 -6.43 8.81 26.32
N GLU A 210 -5.89 9.19 27.48
CA GLU A 210 -6.64 9.64 28.63
C GLU A 210 -6.11 11.01 29.11
N ILE A 211 -6.92 11.71 29.91
CA ILE A 211 -6.47 12.93 30.60
C ILE A 211 -6.01 12.54 32.01
N ARG A 212 -4.73 12.74 32.29
CA ARG A 212 -4.11 12.47 33.60
C ARG A 212 -3.30 13.68 34.03
N ASP A 213 -3.56 14.14 35.26
CA ASP A 213 -2.92 15.34 35.83
C ASP A 213 -3.07 16.59 34.93
N TRP A 214 -4.27 16.78 34.37
CA TRP A 214 -4.62 17.89 33.47
C TRP A 214 -3.91 17.88 32.10
N GLU A 215 -3.11 16.86 31.82
CA GLU A 215 -2.43 16.66 30.53
C GLU A 215 -2.96 15.42 29.82
N ARG A 216 -2.91 15.43 28.49
CA ARG A 216 -3.23 14.25 27.69
C ARG A 216 -2.04 13.29 27.66
N ARG A 217 -2.31 12.00 27.87
CA ARG A 217 -1.32 10.90 27.88
C ARG A 217 -1.89 9.70 27.14
N PHE A 218 -1.03 8.81 26.63
CA PHE A 218 -1.55 7.56 26.07
C PHE A 218 -2.20 6.71 27.15
N ALA A 219 -3.36 6.14 26.85
CA ALA A 219 -4.05 5.24 27.76
C ALA A 219 -3.32 3.89 27.82
N PRO A 220 -3.22 3.25 29.01
CA PRO A 220 -2.66 1.91 29.12
C PRO A 220 -3.55 0.88 28.40
N GLY A 221 -2.94 -0.10 27.74
CA GLY A 221 -3.67 -1.13 26.99
C GLY A 221 -3.79 -0.82 25.49
N GLY A 222 -4.66 -1.54 24.78
CA GLY A 222 -4.88 -1.31 23.34
C GLY A 222 -3.63 -1.52 22.46
N GLY A 223 -2.61 -2.22 22.96
CA GLY A 223 -1.31 -2.43 22.27
C GLY A 223 -0.24 -1.37 22.57
N ALA A 224 -0.53 -0.35 23.40
CA ALA A 224 0.46 0.59 23.88
C ALA A 224 1.37 -0.07 24.93
N VAL A 225 2.68 0.18 24.80
CA VAL A 225 3.71 -0.37 25.68
C VAL A 225 4.55 0.78 26.22
N ALA A 226 4.71 0.81 27.55
CA ALA A 226 5.61 1.78 28.19
C ALA A 226 7.06 1.55 27.72
N LEU A 227 7.78 2.64 27.49
CA LEU A 227 9.18 2.59 27.09
C LEU A 227 10.08 2.77 28.30
N GLU A 228 11.19 2.05 28.30
CA GLU A 228 12.32 2.34 29.18
C GLU A 228 12.92 3.71 28.80
N GLU A 229 13.55 4.39 29.77
CA GLU A 229 13.99 5.79 29.61
C GLU A 229 15.06 5.97 28.52
N ASP A 230 15.93 4.97 28.34
CA ASP A 230 16.93 4.94 27.27
C ASP A 230 16.26 4.85 25.89
N VAL A 231 15.31 3.92 25.70
CA VAL A 231 14.53 3.78 24.46
C VAL A 231 13.73 5.05 24.18
N ARG A 232 13.10 5.63 25.22
CA ARG A 232 12.36 6.89 25.09
C ARG A 232 13.26 8.02 24.58
N SER A 233 14.46 8.13 25.14
CA SER A 233 15.44 9.16 24.73
C SER A 233 15.85 9.01 23.28
N GLU A 234 16.16 7.80 22.83
CA GLU A 234 16.50 7.52 21.42
C GLU A 234 15.36 7.84 20.45
N VAL A 235 14.10 7.55 20.83
CA VAL A 235 12.93 7.89 20.01
C VAL A 235 12.75 9.41 19.90
N LEU A 236 13.00 10.15 20.99
CA LEU A 236 12.93 11.61 20.99
C LEU A 236 14.04 12.24 20.14
N GLU A 237 15.27 11.71 20.20
CA GLU A 237 16.36 12.14 19.32
C GLU A 237 16.04 11.87 17.84
N ALA A 238 15.47 10.70 17.53
CA ALA A 238 15.01 10.38 16.19
C ALA A 238 13.85 11.27 15.71
N PHE A 239 12.95 11.66 16.63
CA PHE A 239 11.88 12.63 16.34
C PHE A 239 12.45 14.01 16.00
N ASP A 240 13.42 14.51 16.76
CA ASP A 240 14.07 15.79 16.46
C ASP A 240 14.74 15.79 15.07
N ALA A 241 15.40 14.68 14.71
CA ALA A 241 15.95 14.50 13.37
C ALA A 241 14.86 14.45 12.28
N TYR A 242 13.72 13.81 12.55
CA TYR A 242 12.58 13.73 11.65
C TYR A 242 12.03 15.12 11.28
N ILE A 243 11.93 16.04 12.24
CA ILE A 243 11.39 17.39 12.01
C ILE A 243 12.17 18.12 10.90
N ALA A 244 13.47 17.86 10.76
CA ALA A 244 14.29 18.44 9.69
C ALA A 244 13.99 17.86 8.28
N THR A 245 13.23 16.77 8.19
CA THR A 245 12.87 16.08 6.93
C THR A 245 11.49 16.46 6.39
N LEU A 246 10.70 17.19 7.21
CA LEU A 246 9.40 17.70 6.79
C LEU A 246 9.56 18.71 5.63
N PRO A 247 8.59 18.78 4.70
CA PRO A 247 8.65 19.74 3.60
C PRO A 247 8.75 21.18 4.14
N GLY A 248 9.47 22.05 3.42
CA GLY A 248 9.78 23.41 3.91
C GLY A 248 8.55 24.29 4.18
N ALA A 249 7.44 24.05 3.47
CA ALA A 249 6.16 24.74 3.69
C ALA A 249 5.45 24.31 4.98
N THR A 250 5.89 23.21 5.60
CA THR A 250 5.20 22.57 6.73
C THR A 250 5.76 22.92 8.09
N ARG A 251 6.45 24.06 8.22
CA ARG A 251 6.92 24.51 9.52
C ARG A 251 5.74 25.00 10.36
N PHE A 252 5.14 24.09 11.10
CA PHE A 252 4.20 24.39 12.17
C PHE A 252 4.85 25.33 13.19
N ARG A 253 4.03 26.02 13.99
CA ARG A 253 4.52 26.84 15.11
C ARG A 253 5.41 25.95 16.00
N SER A 254 6.49 26.51 16.56
CA SER A 254 7.43 25.77 17.43
C SER A 254 6.73 24.97 18.53
N ASP A 255 5.61 25.50 19.03
CA ASP A 255 4.82 24.88 20.10
C ASP A 255 4.14 23.57 19.67
N ALA A 256 3.84 23.41 18.37
CA ALA A 256 3.19 22.21 17.81
C ALA A 256 4.12 20.97 17.76
N TYR A 257 5.41 21.14 18.06
CA TYR A 257 6.37 20.03 18.18
C TYR A 257 6.60 19.60 19.62
N ARG A 258 5.88 20.19 20.59
CA ARG A 258 6.01 19.81 22.00
C ARG A 258 5.48 18.39 22.20
N VAL A 259 6.39 17.46 22.47
CA VAL A 259 6.03 16.07 22.81
C VAL A 259 5.43 16.00 24.21
N LYS A 260 4.18 15.55 24.29
CA LYS A 260 3.49 15.25 25.55
C LYS A 260 3.87 13.87 26.05
N ASP A 261 3.78 12.85 25.20
CA ASP A 261 3.98 11.47 25.60
C ASP A 261 4.46 10.57 24.45
N VAL A 262 5.06 9.43 24.79
CA VAL A 262 5.60 8.46 23.82
C VAL A 262 5.37 7.04 24.33
N VAL A 263 4.84 6.18 23.47
CA VAL A 263 4.65 4.75 23.76
C VAL A 263 5.13 3.89 22.60
N GLY A 264 5.61 2.69 22.92
CA GLY A 264 5.79 1.64 21.92
C GLY A 264 4.46 1.03 21.51
N ARG A 265 4.43 0.42 20.32
CA ARG A 265 3.31 -0.33 19.76
C ARG A 265 3.83 -1.69 19.29
N ARG A 266 3.15 -2.77 19.68
CA ARG A 266 3.40 -4.10 19.08
C ARG A 266 2.51 -4.24 17.85
N GLY A 267 3.11 -4.40 16.67
CA GLY A 267 2.37 -4.54 15.41
C GLY A 267 1.49 -5.79 15.41
N ILE A 268 0.18 -5.63 15.18
CA ILE A 268 -0.79 -6.74 15.05
C ILE A 268 -1.20 -6.93 13.56
N GLY A 269 -0.67 -6.13 12.63
CA GLY A 269 -1.00 -6.15 11.20
C GLY A 269 -0.30 -7.25 10.39
N ILE A 270 -0.81 -7.53 9.18
CA ILE A 270 -0.24 -8.53 8.25
C ILE A 270 1.07 -8.02 7.63
N GLY A 271 1.16 -6.72 7.31
CA GLY A 271 2.33 -6.10 6.68
C GLY A 271 3.47 -5.70 7.63
N SER A 272 3.28 -5.76 8.96
CA SER A 272 4.26 -5.17 9.92
C SER A 272 4.51 -6.04 11.14
N ALA A 273 4.29 -7.35 11.00
CA ALA A 273 4.57 -8.31 12.05
C ALA A 273 6.06 -8.29 12.42
N GLY A 274 6.35 -8.13 13.71
CA GLY A 274 7.70 -8.23 14.29
C GLY A 274 8.55 -6.96 14.26
N LEU A 275 8.03 -5.83 13.76
CA LEU A 275 8.78 -4.57 13.73
C LEU A 275 8.39 -3.61 14.87
N PRO A 276 9.36 -2.87 15.44
CA PRO A 276 9.07 -1.84 16.42
C PRO A 276 8.31 -0.68 15.75
N SER A 277 7.32 -0.16 16.48
CA SER A 277 6.61 1.06 16.12
C SER A 277 6.37 1.87 17.38
N TYR A 278 6.34 3.19 17.25
CA TYR A 278 6.17 4.13 18.34
C TYR A 278 5.07 5.12 17.99
N ASN A 279 4.23 5.47 18.96
CA ASN A 279 3.32 6.60 18.85
C ASN A 279 3.83 7.74 19.71
N ILE A 280 3.84 8.95 19.14
CA ILE A 280 4.28 10.18 19.79
C ILE A 280 3.08 11.12 19.82
N LEU A 281 2.71 11.57 21.01
CA LEU A 281 1.64 12.54 21.25
C LEU A 281 2.24 13.95 21.29
N LEU A 282 1.76 14.83 20.43
CA LEU A 282 2.20 16.22 20.28
C LEU A 282 1.11 17.18 20.76
N GLU A 283 1.54 18.33 21.27
CA GLU A 283 0.66 19.48 21.48
C GLU A 283 0.04 19.95 20.16
N GLY A 284 -1.27 20.23 20.20
CA GLY A 284 -1.97 20.84 19.09
C GLY A 284 -1.57 22.29 18.81
N HIS A 285 -2.28 22.92 17.86
CA HIS A 285 -2.06 24.33 17.52
C HIS A 285 -2.61 25.33 18.56
N SER A 286 -3.21 24.85 19.66
CA SER A 286 -3.67 25.63 20.81
C SER A 286 -3.61 24.77 22.08
N ASP A 287 -3.75 25.38 23.26
CA ASP A 287 -3.79 24.68 24.55
C ASP A 287 -5.04 23.79 24.75
N ALA A 288 -5.92 23.69 23.76
CA ALA A 288 -7.08 22.82 23.82
C ALA A 288 -6.67 21.38 23.49
N LEU A 289 -6.80 20.48 24.48
CA LEU A 289 -6.40 19.07 24.38
C LEU A 289 -7.08 18.28 23.25
N GLU A 290 -8.14 18.81 22.65
CA GLU A 290 -8.83 18.22 21.48
C GLU A 290 -8.06 18.42 20.16
N ASN A 291 -7.10 19.34 20.15
CA ASN A 291 -6.25 19.63 18.99
C ASN A 291 -4.93 18.85 19.01
N ASP A 292 -4.67 18.08 20.07
CA ASP A 292 -3.47 17.25 20.18
C ASP A 292 -3.37 16.27 19.02
N LEU A 293 -2.14 16.01 18.59
CA LEU A 293 -1.86 15.23 17.40
C LEU A 293 -1.08 13.97 17.77
N VAL A 294 -1.39 12.87 17.10
CA VAL A 294 -0.64 11.63 17.24
C VAL A 294 0.08 11.37 15.93
N ILE A 295 1.40 11.25 15.98
CA ILE A 295 2.18 10.68 14.88
C ILE A 295 2.62 9.27 15.26
N TYR A 296 2.84 8.44 14.24
CA TYR A 296 3.52 7.16 14.41
C TYR A 296 4.91 7.22 13.76
N MET A 297 5.87 6.55 14.38
CA MET A 297 7.19 6.25 13.82
C MET A 297 7.27 4.73 13.66
N LYS A 298 7.53 4.26 12.45
CA LYS A 298 7.49 2.85 12.08
C LYS A 298 8.69 2.49 11.24
N GLN A 299 9.33 1.37 11.56
CA GLN A 299 10.42 0.86 10.75
C GLN A 299 9.89 0.44 9.38
N ALA A 300 10.44 1.01 8.32
CA ALA A 300 10.06 0.66 6.96
C ALA A 300 10.75 -0.65 6.54
N GLN A 301 10.05 -1.45 5.73
CA GLN A 301 10.54 -2.71 5.20
C GLN A 301 11.16 -2.54 3.81
N THR A 302 12.03 -3.48 3.43
CA THR A 302 12.47 -3.61 2.04
C THR A 302 11.30 -4.11 1.20
N PRO A 303 10.90 -3.38 0.15
CA PRO A 303 9.70 -3.70 -0.59
C PRO A 303 9.94 -4.95 -1.45
N ALA A 304 8.96 -5.85 -1.51
CA ALA A 304 8.93 -7.08 -2.27
C ALA A 304 9.41 -6.89 -3.72
N VAL A 305 8.91 -5.86 -4.39
CA VAL A 305 9.28 -5.53 -5.78
C VAL A 305 10.77 -5.27 -5.97
N SER A 306 11.46 -4.67 -4.99
CA SER A 306 12.87 -4.27 -5.13
C SER A 306 13.82 -5.44 -5.36
N ARG A 307 13.48 -6.65 -4.87
CA ARG A 307 14.27 -7.87 -5.07
C ARG A 307 14.38 -8.27 -6.53
N HIS A 308 13.42 -7.85 -7.35
CA HIS A 308 13.34 -8.23 -8.76
C HIS A 308 13.77 -7.10 -9.69
N ILE A 309 13.87 -5.86 -9.19
CA ILE A 309 14.38 -4.71 -9.94
C ILE A 309 15.90 -4.66 -9.78
N THR A 310 16.64 -4.85 -10.86
CA THR A 310 18.11 -4.96 -10.85
C THR A 310 18.84 -3.66 -11.14
N ASP A 311 18.11 -2.56 -11.37
CA ASP A 311 18.70 -1.29 -11.74
C ASP A 311 19.44 -0.61 -10.56
N PRO A 312 20.76 -0.41 -10.65
CA PRO A 312 21.53 0.18 -9.55
C PRO A 312 21.21 1.65 -9.27
N ALA A 313 20.73 2.41 -10.26
CA ALA A 313 20.36 3.81 -10.07
C ALA A 313 19.08 3.94 -9.22
N ILE A 314 18.13 3.01 -9.39
CA ILE A 314 16.92 2.96 -8.54
C ILE A 314 17.32 2.61 -7.10
N HIS A 315 18.12 1.56 -6.90
CA HIS A 315 18.58 1.15 -5.57
C HIS A 315 19.44 2.21 -4.88
N GLY A 316 20.32 2.87 -5.63
CA GLY A 316 21.23 3.90 -5.10
C GLY A 316 20.58 5.25 -4.82
N TYR A 317 19.33 5.47 -5.21
CA TYR A 317 18.63 6.74 -5.00
C TYR A 317 18.15 6.94 -3.55
N PHE A 318 17.81 5.85 -2.86
CA PHE A 318 17.26 5.92 -1.51
C PHE A 318 18.34 5.79 -0.46
N ARG A 319 18.22 6.55 0.63
CA ARG A 319 19.16 6.49 1.77
C ARG A 319 18.97 5.22 2.60
N HIS A 320 17.72 4.86 2.82
CA HIS A 320 17.23 3.71 3.57
C HIS A 320 15.72 3.56 3.30
N GLU A 321 15.10 2.49 3.80
CA GLU A 321 13.70 2.17 3.52
C GLU A 321 12.71 3.25 3.97
N GLY A 322 12.93 3.89 5.13
CA GLY A 322 12.06 4.99 5.59
C GLY A 322 12.03 6.19 4.62
N HIS A 323 13.18 6.57 4.07
CA HIS A 323 13.31 7.61 3.06
C HIS A 323 12.65 7.16 1.75
N ARG A 324 12.82 5.89 1.36
CA ARG A 324 12.14 5.32 0.19
C ARG A 324 10.63 5.47 0.31
N THR A 325 10.02 4.94 1.37
CA THR A 325 8.56 4.97 1.54
C THR A 325 8.01 6.40 1.44
N VAL A 326 8.63 7.38 2.11
CA VAL A 326 8.20 8.77 2.06
C VAL A 326 8.31 9.37 0.66
N ILE A 327 9.44 9.15 -0.03
CA ILE A 327 9.66 9.73 -1.35
C ILE A 327 8.74 9.08 -2.39
N SER A 328 8.58 7.76 -2.34
CA SER A 328 7.62 7.04 -3.18
C SER A 328 6.19 7.55 -2.96
N GLN A 329 5.77 7.71 -1.70
CA GLN A 329 4.44 8.22 -1.37
C GLN A 329 4.22 9.65 -1.86
N ARG A 330 5.21 10.54 -1.68
CA ARG A 330 5.13 11.92 -2.19
C ARG A 330 5.10 11.98 -3.72
N ALA A 331 5.76 11.06 -4.41
CA ALA A 331 5.70 10.94 -5.87
C ALA A 331 4.33 10.43 -6.36
N LEU A 332 3.71 9.50 -5.62
CA LEU A 332 2.44 8.87 -5.99
C LEU A 332 1.19 9.62 -5.49
N GLN A 333 1.36 10.56 -4.56
CA GLN A 333 0.29 11.37 -4.00
C GLN A 333 0.59 12.87 -4.17
N ALA A 334 -0.12 13.54 -5.07
CA ALA A 334 0.05 14.96 -5.38
C ALA A 334 -0.02 15.90 -4.15
N HIS A 335 -0.80 15.51 -3.12
CA HIS A 335 -0.97 16.26 -1.88
C HIS A 335 -0.84 15.32 -0.67
N ALA A 336 0.37 14.84 -0.42
CA ALA A 336 0.69 14.01 0.74
C ALA A 336 0.48 14.75 2.09
N ASP A 337 0.35 13.97 3.17
CA ASP A 337 0.21 14.47 4.54
C ASP A 337 1.36 15.43 4.90
N PRO A 338 1.04 16.64 5.41
CA PRO A 338 2.00 17.55 6.04
C PRO A 338 3.02 16.90 6.98
N TRP A 339 2.60 15.93 7.80
CA TRP A 339 3.42 15.23 8.78
C TRP A 339 4.22 14.06 8.20
N LEU A 340 4.07 13.76 6.91
CA LEU A 340 4.81 12.68 6.27
C LEU A 340 6.30 13.02 6.16
N GLY A 341 7.14 12.28 6.86
CA GLY A 341 8.59 12.42 6.86
C GLY A 341 9.29 11.14 7.31
N TRP A 342 10.61 11.20 7.47
CA TRP A 342 11.42 10.03 7.77
C TRP A 342 12.50 10.35 8.80
N THR A 343 13.05 9.32 9.43
CA THR A 343 14.23 9.43 10.29
C THR A 343 14.98 8.10 10.31
N GLU A 344 16.03 8.01 11.12
CA GLU A 344 16.77 6.79 11.38
C GLU A 344 16.77 6.53 12.88
N LEU A 345 16.54 5.28 13.28
CA LEU A 345 16.60 4.84 14.66
C LEU A 345 17.37 3.53 14.70
N ARG A 346 18.47 3.49 15.46
CA ARG A 346 19.34 2.30 15.61
C ARG A 346 19.84 1.73 14.28
N GLY A 347 20.17 2.59 13.31
CA GLY A 347 20.63 2.15 11.99
C GLY A 347 19.51 1.74 11.02
N ALA A 348 18.24 1.79 11.45
CA ALA A 348 17.10 1.40 10.64
C ALA A 348 16.27 2.62 10.23
N GLY A 349 15.97 2.71 8.93
CA GLY A 349 15.12 3.76 8.39
C GLY A 349 13.68 3.69 8.88
N GLN A 350 13.14 4.81 9.33
CA GLN A 350 11.80 4.97 9.86
C GLN A 350 10.97 5.88 8.96
N LEU A 351 9.72 5.48 8.72
CA LEU A 351 8.64 6.33 8.24
C LEU A 351 7.98 7.01 9.45
N VAL A 352 7.62 8.29 9.32
CA VAL A 352 6.85 9.05 10.30
C VAL A 352 5.68 9.75 9.62
N ALA A 353 4.45 9.61 10.15
CA ALA A 353 3.25 10.27 9.63
C ALA A 353 2.17 10.46 10.70
N GLU A 354 1.13 11.28 10.42
CA GLU A 354 -0.02 11.46 11.31
C GLU A 354 -0.87 10.18 11.38
N VAL A 355 -1.37 9.86 12.58
CA VAL A 355 -2.54 8.99 12.72
C VAL A 355 -3.78 9.84 12.41
N SER A 356 -4.18 9.86 11.14
CA SER A 356 -5.29 10.71 10.70
C SER A 356 -6.65 10.15 11.13
N PRO A 357 -7.57 10.97 11.69
CA PRO A 357 -8.94 10.54 11.99
C PRO A 357 -9.76 10.31 10.72
N TYR A 358 -9.28 10.78 9.57
CA TYR A 358 -9.96 10.72 8.28
C TYR A 358 -9.48 9.56 7.40
N ALA A 359 -8.53 8.76 7.88
CA ALA A 359 -8.05 7.57 7.19
C ALA A 359 -9.00 6.39 7.43
N LEU A 360 -9.88 6.12 6.46
CA LEU A 360 -10.74 4.93 6.45
C LEU A 360 -10.56 4.13 5.17
N ASP A 361 -10.35 2.83 5.30
CA ASP A 361 -10.34 1.90 4.18
C ASP A 361 -11.76 1.66 3.65
N LEU A 362 -11.87 1.27 2.39
CA LEU A 362 -13.13 0.84 1.80
C LEU A 362 -13.56 -0.52 2.38
N ASP A 363 -14.76 -0.57 2.96
CA ASP A 363 -15.33 -1.81 3.47
C ASP A 363 -15.99 -2.63 2.34
N TRP A 364 -15.37 -3.76 2.00
CA TRP A 364 -15.87 -4.70 1.00
C TRP A 364 -16.88 -5.72 1.54
N SER A 365 -17.02 -5.82 2.86
CA SER A 365 -17.92 -6.78 3.50
C SER A 365 -19.38 -6.43 3.28
N ASP A 366 -19.69 -5.13 3.19
CA ASP A 366 -21.04 -4.60 2.94
C ASP A 366 -21.36 -4.38 1.45
N LEU A 367 -20.42 -4.67 0.53
CA LEU A 367 -20.59 -4.50 -0.92
C LEU A 367 -21.02 -5.80 -1.61
N ASP A 368 -22.32 -6.05 -1.67
CA ASP A 368 -22.87 -7.28 -2.29
C ASP A 368 -23.66 -7.03 -3.59
N ASP A 369 -24.10 -5.80 -3.84
CA ASP A 369 -24.77 -5.43 -5.09
C ASP A 369 -23.77 -5.31 -6.25
N LEU A 370 -24.07 -5.93 -7.38
CA LEU A 370 -23.16 -5.99 -8.53
C LEU A 370 -22.96 -4.61 -9.18
N ASP A 371 -23.98 -3.77 -9.21
CA ASP A 371 -23.87 -2.43 -9.80
C ASP A 371 -22.98 -1.54 -8.91
N ASP A 372 -23.13 -1.64 -7.58
CA ASP A 372 -22.25 -0.98 -6.61
C ASP A 372 -20.80 -1.48 -6.73
N ILE A 373 -20.57 -2.79 -6.81
CA ILE A 373 -19.23 -3.38 -7.02
C ILE A 373 -18.63 -2.87 -8.34
N THR A 374 -19.40 -2.87 -9.41
CA THR A 374 -18.95 -2.41 -10.74
C THR A 374 -18.57 -0.94 -10.71
N GLN A 375 -19.39 -0.10 -10.06
CA GLN A 375 -19.10 1.32 -9.89
C GLN A 375 -17.80 1.54 -9.11
N VAL A 376 -17.67 0.87 -7.95
CA VAL A 376 -16.47 0.93 -7.11
C VAL A 376 -15.25 0.51 -7.91
N VAL A 377 -15.27 -0.63 -8.60
CA VAL A 377 -14.13 -1.11 -9.39
C VAL A 377 -13.72 -0.10 -10.47
N GLY A 378 -14.68 0.59 -11.08
CA GLY A 378 -14.39 1.71 -11.99
C GLY A 378 -13.74 2.91 -11.28
N ASP A 379 -14.20 3.28 -10.09
CA ASP A 379 -13.59 4.32 -9.26
C ASP A 379 -12.13 3.95 -8.87
N LEU A 380 -11.87 2.70 -8.53
CA LEU A 380 -10.51 2.21 -8.22
C LEU A 380 -9.59 2.26 -9.45
N GLY A 381 -10.12 1.98 -10.65
CA GLY A 381 -9.40 2.17 -11.92
C GLY A 381 -8.98 3.63 -12.14
N ARG A 382 -9.90 4.57 -11.89
CA ARG A 382 -9.61 6.02 -11.98
C ARG A 382 -8.61 6.49 -10.92
N ALA A 383 -8.72 5.99 -9.69
CA ALA A 383 -7.78 6.30 -8.61
C ALA A 383 -6.37 5.80 -8.95
N THR A 384 -6.24 4.54 -9.41
CA THR A 384 -4.96 3.96 -9.83
C THR A 384 -4.32 4.75 -10.96
N ALA A 385 -5.10 5.14 -11.98
CA ALA A 385 -4.60 5.96 -13.09
C ALA A 385 -4.11 7.34 -12.61
N THR A 386 -4.84 7.96 -11.69
CA THR A 386 -4.45 9.26 -11.11
C THR A 386 -3.17 9.13 -10.29
N MET A 387 -3.00 8.04 -9.54
CA MET A 387 -1.77 7.76 -8.79
C MET A 387 -0.56 7.56 -9.72
N HIS A 388 -0.67 6.73 -10.77
CA HIS A 388 0.42 6.54 -11.73
C HIS A 388 0.79 7.84 -12.46
N ALA A 389 -0.19 8.72 -12.71
CA ALA A 389 0.01 10.02 -13.35
C ALA A 389 0.55 11.12 -12.41
N ALA A 390 0.34 11.01 -11.09
CA ALA A 390 0.86 12.00 -10.12
C ALA A 390 2.40 12.06 -10.12
N ALA A 391 3.04 11.01 -10.63
CA ALA A 391 4.46 10.78 -10.59
C ALA A 391 5.22 11.42 -11.78
N ASP A 392 4.86 12.64 -12.16
CA ASP A 392 5.45 13.43 -13.25
C ASP A 392 6.74 14.18 -12.83
N ASP A 393 7.47 14.73 -13.80
CA ASP A 393 8.70 15.52 -13.73
C ASP A 393 8.58 16.73 -12.77
N GLU A 394 7.36 17.21 -12.50
CA GLU A 394 7.08 18.27 -11.53
C GLU A 394 7.12 17.82 -10.06
N SER A 395 7.14 16.51 -9.78
CA SER A 395 7.26 15.97 -8.41
C SER A 395 8.62 16.24 -7.77
N GLY A 396 9.61 16.71 -8.54
CA GLY A 396 10.96 17.00 -8.07
C GLY A 396 11.80 15.74 -7.75
N HIS A 397 11.29 14.55 -8.08
CA HIS A 397 11.95 13.28 -7.86
C HIS A 397 12.53 12.72 -9.16
N SER A 398 13.83 12.92 -9.38
CA SER A 398 14.54 12.66 -10.64
C SER A 398 14.59 11.20 -11.13
N LEU A 399 13.97 10.24 -10.44
CA LEU A 399 14.00 8.83 -10.82
C LEU A 399 13.13 8.51 -12.04
N VAL A 400 12.08 9.29 -12.26
CA VAL A 400 11.13 9.12 -13.36
C VAL A 400 11.01 10.46 -14.09
N PRO A 401 12.00 10.84 -14.93
CA PRO A 401 12.09 12.17 -15.52
C PRO A 401 11.28 12.29 -16.82
N PHE A 402 10.04 11.80 -16.81
CA PHE A 402 9.13 11.84 -17.94
C PHE A 402 7.68 11.82 -17.46
N SER A 403 6.78 12.35 -18.29
CA SER A 403 5.34 12.29 -18.07
C SER A 403 4.85 10.84 -18.16
N THR A 404 4.49 10.27 -17.00
CA THR A 404 4.12 8.86 -16.85
C THR A 404 2.80 8.56 -17.53
N GLU A 405 1.82 9.45 -17.44
CA GLU A 405 0.53 9.32 -18.08
C GLU A 405 0.64 9.31 -19.60
N ARG A 406 1.52 10.12 -20.20
CA ARG A 406 1.77 10.08 -21.65
C ARG A 406 2.49 8.81 -22.05
N ALA A 407 3.49 8.37 -21.28
CA ALA A 407 4.19 7.12 -21.56
C ALA A 407 3.24 5.92 -21.51
N ILE A 408 2.33 5.87 -20.52
CA ILE A 408 1.35 4.79 -20.38
C ILE A 408 0.26 4.89 -21.46
N ASP A 409 -0.27 6.08 -21.78
CA ASP A 409 -1.26 6.24 -22.87
C ASP A 409 -0.65 5.84 -24.22
N GLU A 410 0.60 6.20 -24.50
CA GLU A 410 1.33 5.78 -25.71
C GLU A 410 1.55 4.27 -25.76
N ALA A 411 1.91 3.65 -24.62
CA ALA A 411 2.15 2.22 -24.54
C ALA A 411 0.88 1.39 -24.73
N ILE A 412 -0.26 1.81 -24.13
CA ILE A 412 -1.57 1.18 -24.35
C ILE A 412 -2.09 1.51 -25.75
N GLY A 413 -1.94 2.76 -26.18
CA GLY A 413 -2.27 3.26 -27.50
C GLY A 413 -3.70 2.95 -27.93
N GLU A 414 -3.83 2.44 -29.15
CA GLU A 414 -5.12 2.02 -29.70
C GLU A 414 -5.54 0.62 -29.22
N ASP A 415 -4.62 -0.18 -28.66
CA ASP A 415 -4.85 -1.56 -28.22
C ASP A 415 -5.44 -1.66 -26.80
N GLY A 416 -6.51 -0.89 -26.57
CA GLY A 416 -7.22 -0.94 -25.29
C GLY A 416 -7.93 -2.26 -25.02
N GLU A 417 -8.39 -2.95 -26.07
CA GLU A 417 -8.99 -4.28 -25.94
C GLU A 417 -7.95 -5.33 -25.56
N GLY A 418 -6.75 -5.30 -26.16
CA GLY A 418 -5.64 -6.17 -25.76
C GLY A 418 -5.20 -5.91 -24.31
N PHE A 419 -5.21 -4.64 -23.86
CA PHE A 419 -4.92 -4.30 -22.48
C PHE A 419 -5.95 -4.89 -21.50
N ALA A 420 -7.24 -4.73 -21.79
CA ALA A 420 -8.32 -5.31 -20.97
C ALA A 420 -8.28 -6.85 -20.98
N GLN A 421 -7.98 -7.46 -22.12
CA GLN A 421 -7.84 -8.91 -22.26
C GLN A 421 -6.67 -9.45 -21.44
N MET A 422 -5.49 -8.80 -21.53
CA MET A 422 -4.31 -9.17 -20.73
C MET A 422 -4.61 -9.17 -19.22
N LEU A 423 -5.30 -8.15 -18.73
CA LEU A 423 -5.69 -8.10 -17.32
C LEU A 423 -6.73 -9.16 -16.95
N THR A 424 -7.68 -9.43 -17.83
CA THR A 424 -8.72 -10.44 -17.60
C THR A 424 -8.12 -11.85 -17.52
N ASP A 425 -7.26 -12.20 -18.47
CA ASP A 425 -6.57 -13.50 -18.48
C ASP A 425 -5.69 -13.65 -17.24
N PHE A 426 -4.89 -12.61 -16.93
CA PHE A 426 -4.05 -12.61 -15.74
C PHE A 426 -4.87 -12.76 -14.44
N ALA A 427 -6.02 -12.09 -14.33
CA ALA A 427 -6.87 -12.16 -13.16
C ALA A 427 -7.35 -13.60 -12.88
N HIS A 428 -7.79 -14.32 -13.92
CA HIS A 428 -8.26 -15.70 -13.80
C HIS A 428 -7.12 -16.68 -13.54
N ASP A 429 -6.01 -16.56 -14.28
CA ASP A 429 -4.86 -17.45 -14.15
C ASP A 429 -4.20 -17.29 -12.77
N TYR A 430 -3.88 -16.06 -12.39
CA TYR A 430 -3.20 -15.78 -11.13
C TYR A 430 -4.13 -15.91 -9.93
N GLY A 431 -5.43 -15.60 -10.08
CA GLY A 431 -6.44 -15.85 -9.05
C GLY A 431 -6.59 -17.34 -8.75
N THR A 432 -6.57 -18.19 -9.79
CA THR A 432 -6.60 -19.66 -9.63
C THR A 432 -5.31 -20.17 -8.97
N ARG A 433 -4.15 -19.71 -9.44
CA ARG A 433 -2.84 -20.03 -8.84
C ARG A 433 -2.82 -19.70 -7.35
N THR A 434 -3.25 -18.49 -6.99
CA THR A 434 -3.26 -18.00 -5.61
C THR A 434 -4.18 -18.81 -4.69
N ARG A 435 -5.34 -19.27 -5.19
CA ARG A 435 -6.22 -20.16 -4.40
C ARG A 435 -5.58 -21.51 -4.12
N HIS A 436 -4.84 -22.06 -5.08
CA HIS A 436 -4.08 -23.27 -4.89
C HIS A 436 -2.90 -23.07 -3.93
N ASP A 437 -2.17 -21.97 -4.08
CA ASP A 437 -1.06 -21.61 -3.18
C ASP A 437 -1.53 -21.37 -1.74
N HIS A 438 -2.70 -20.76 -1.57
CA HIS A 438 -3.34 -20.60 -0.25
C HIS A 438 -3.62 -21.96 0.41
N GLN A 439 -4.11 -22.95 -0.35
CA GLN A 439 -4.32 -24.30 0.18
C GLN A 439 -2.99 -24.96 0.59
N ILE A 440 -1.96 -24.87 -0.26
CA ILE A 440 -0.61 -25.35 0.06
C ILE A 440 -0.08 -24.66 1.33
N PHE A 441 -0.20 -23.34 1.41
CA PHE A 441 0.23 -22.56 2.57
C PHE A 441 -0.48 -22.99 3.84
N VAL A 442 -1.81 -23.17 3.80
CA VAL A 442 -2.58 -23.64 4.95
C VAL A 442 -2.12 -25.03 5.39
N ASP A 443 -1.85 -25.93 4.43
CA ASP A 443 -1.30 -27.25 4.71
C ASP A 443 0.10 -27.21 5.29
N LEU A 444 0.99 -26.36 4.79
CA LEU A 444 2.32 -26.14 5.36
C LEU A 444 2.22 -25.59 6.79
N PHE A 445 1.37 -24.59 7.00
CA PHE A 445 1.22 -23.92 8.28
C PHE A 445 0.62 -24.84 9.35
N ARG A 446 -0.49 -25.52 9.06
CA ARG A 446 -1.18 -26.38 10.06
C ARG A 446 -0.38 -27.62 10.47
N ASN A 447 0.58 -28.04 9.64
CA ASN A 447 1.44 -29.19 9.89
C ASN A 447 2.85 -28.80 10.38
N GLY A 448 3.07 -27.54 10.77
CA GLY A 448 4.35 -27.08 11.30
C GLY A 448 5.52 -27.17 10.32
N ARG A 449 5.23 -27.10 9.00
CA ARG A 449 6.23 -27.24 7.93
C ARG A 449 6.85 -25.91 7.49
N ILE A 450 6.47 -24.79 8.10
CA ILE A 450 7.09 -23.49 7.85
C ILE A 450 8.32 -23.35 8.77
N PRO A 451 9.55 -23.28 8.24
CA PRO A 451 10.76 -23.17 9.04
C PRO A 451 10.75 -21.92 9.94
N GLY A 452 11.29 -22.03 11.16
CA GLY A 452 11.38 -20.91 12.12
C GLY A 452 10.11 -20.66 12.95
N LEU A 453 8.99 -21.30 12.61
CA LEU A 453 7.71 -21.18 13.31
C LEU A 453 7.46 -22.45 14.16
N GLN A 454 8.31 -22.75 15.14
CA GLN A 454 8.09 -23.89 16.06
C GLN A 454 6.99 -23.56 17.08
N ASP A 455 6.26 -24.58 17.53
CA ASP A 455 5.07 -24.48 18.42
C ASP A 455 5.32 -23.72 19.73
#